data_AF-A0A6G1R402-F1
#
_entry.id   AF-A0A6G1R402-F1
#
_cell.length_a   1.000
_cell.length_b   1.000
_cell.length_c   1.000
_cell.angle_alpha   90.00
_cell.angle_beta   90.00
_cell.angle_gamma   90.00
#
_symmetry.space_group_name_H-M   'P 1'
#
loop_
_entity.id
_entity.type
_entity.pdbx_description
1 polymer ?
#
loop_
_entity_poly.entity_id
_entity_poly.type
_entity_poly.pdbx_seq_one_letter_code
_entity_poly.pdbx_strand_id
1 'polypeptide(L)'
;RLRDVLLHAGFGEEREGEWHVCFEGLDTDVGRAPYGASIPYGRAVSPAADVLLAYEMNGEELPRDHGFPVRVVVPGVVGARSVKWLRRVAVSPAESPSHWQRNDY
;
A
#
# COMPACT_ATOMS: atom_id res chain seq x y z
N ARG A 1 -8.26 1.26 -9.16
CA ARG A 1 -7.28 2.10 -8.41
C ARG A 1 -7.39 1.78 -6.92
N LEU A 2 -6.40 2.14 -6.08
CA LEU A 2 -6.53 1.98 -4.62
C LEU A 2 -7.73 2.75 -4.07
N ARG A 3 -7.94 3.99 -4.55
CA ARG A 3 -9.13 4.79 -4.28
C ARG A 3 -10.41 3.97 -4.41
N ASP A 4 -10.65 3.37 -5.57
CA ASP A 4 -11.91 2.67 -5.87
C ASP A 4 -12.14 1.48 -4.92
N VAL A 5 -11.06 0.79 -4.53
CA VAL A 5 -11.14 -0.32 -3.56
C VAL A 5 -11.50 0.19 -2.16
N LEU A 6 -10.94 1.32 -1.73
CA LEU A 6 -11.28 1.94 -0.45
C LEU A 6 -12.73 2.44 -0.44
N LEU A 7 -13.20 3.06 -1.52
CA LEU A 7 -14.58 3.50 -1.67
C LEU A 7 -15.55 2.30 -1.67
N HIS A 8 -15.20 1.22 -2.36
CA HIS A 8 -15.99 -0.02 -2.35
C HIS A 8 -16.05 -0.66 -0.95
N ALA A 9 -14.97 -0.56 -0.17
CA ALA A 9 -14.93 -0.98 1.23
C ALA A 9 -15.71 -0.06 2.19
N GLY A 10 -16.36 1.00 1.69
CA GLY A 10 -17.20 1.90 2.46
C GLY A 10 -16.47 3.11 3.08
N PHE A 11 -15.22 3.35 2.71
CA PHE A 11 -14.51 4.56 3.14
C PHE A 11 -14.90 5.77 2.26
N GLY A 12 -14.87 6.98 2.84
CA GLY A 12 -15.19 8.22 2.12
C GLY A 12 -13.99 8.84 1.39
N GLU A 13 -14.22 9.86 0.57
CA GLU A 13 -13.13 10.57 -0.14
C GLU A 13 -12.31 11.47 0.77
N GLU A 14 -12.88 11.88 1.90
CA GLU A 14 -12.22 12.70 2.91
C GLU A 14 -12.42 12.09 4.29
N ARG A 15 -11.45 12.31 5.17
CA ARG A 15 -11.54 12.00 6.59
C ARG A 15 -10.88 13.12 7.38
N GLU A 16 -11.54 13.54 8.45
CA GLU A 16 -11.00 14.54 9.36
C GLU A 16 -9.81 13.97 10.15
N GLY A 17 -8.76 14.78 10.31
CA GLY A 17 -7.52 14.40 10.98
C GLY A 17 -6.52 13.67 10.08
N GLU A 18 -5.39 13.30 10.69
CA GLU A 18 -4.32 12.58 10.00
C GLU A 18 -4.62 11.09 9.99
N TRP A 19 -4.82 10.54 8.78
CA TRP A 19 -5.05 9.13 8.56
C TRP A 19 -4.05 8.58 7.56
N HIS A 20 -3.78 7.29 7.67
CA HIS A 20 -2.88 6.53 6.83
C HIS A 20 -3.58 5.30 6.26
N VAL A 21 -3.12 4.86 5.09
CA VAL A 21 -3.41 3.54 4.54
C VAL A 21 -2.16 2.70 4.70
N CYS A 22 -2.27 1.66 5.52
CA CYS A 22 -1.22 0.72 5.84
C CYS A 22 -1.35 -0.52 4.95
N PHE A 23 -0.21 -1.02 4.49
CA PHE A 23 -0.09 -2.18 3.63
C PHE A 23 0.78 -3.24 4.31
N GLU A 24 0.40 -4.51 4.18
CA GLU A 24 1.24 -5.64 4.58
C GLU A 24 1.46 -6.57 3.38
N GLY A 25 2.72 -7.00 3.19
CA GLY A 25 3.09 -8.06 2.26
C GLY A 25 2.92 -9.45 2.85
N LEU A 26 2.95 -10.47 1.99
CA LEU A 26 2.98 -11.89 2.37
C LEU A 26 4.36 -12.33 2.88
N ASP A 27 5.42 -11.63 2.48
CA ASP A 27 6.78 -11.89 2.94
C ASP A 27 6.95 -11.47 4.40
N THR A 28 7.60 -12.32 5.18
CA THR A 28 7.85 -12.10 6.60
C THR A 28 9.30 -12.35 6.94
N ASP A 29 9.80 -11.66 7.97
CA ASP A 29 11.10 -11.95 8.55
C ASP A 29 11.10 -13.27 9.37
N VAL A 30 12.23 -13.57 10.02
CA VAL A 30 12.39 -14.76 10.89
C VAL A 30 11.43 -14.75 12.07
N GLY A 31 11.05 -13.56 12.56
CA GLY A 31 10.06 -13.36 13.62
C GLY A 31 8.61 -13.39 13.15
N ARG A 32 8.37 -13.69 11.86
CA ARG A 32 7.06 -13.66 11.20
C ARG A 32 6.42 -12.26 11.14
N ALA A 33 7.19 -11.20 11.31
CA ALA A 33 6.71 -9.85 11.08
C ALA A 33 6.67 -9.60 9.56
N PRO A 34 5.52 -9.18 8.99
CA PRO A 34 5.40 -8.94 7.56
C PRO A 34 6.14 -7.66 7.16
N TYR A 35 6.66 -7.63 5.93
CA TYR A 35 7.00 -6.33 5.32
C TYR A 35 5.75 -5.45 5.29
N GLY A 36 5.91 -4.19 5.64
CA GLY A 36 4.79 -3.25 5.66
C GLY A 36 5.24 -1.82 5.53
N ALA A 37 4.33 -0.99 5.03
CA ALA A 37 4.55 0.43 4.83
C ALA A 37 3.20 1.15 4.83
N SER A 38 3.22 2.48 4.87
CA SER A 38 2.00 3.28 4.76
C SER A 38 2.17 4.53 3.92
N ILE A 39 1.05 5.05 3.43
CA ILE A 39 0.96 6.37 2.80
C ILE A 39 -0.18 7.18 3.44
N PRO A 40 -0.13 8.52 3.41
CA PRO A 40 -1.24 9.35 3.88
C PRO A 40 -2.54 9.02 3.15
N TYR A 41 -3.66 9.03 3.88
CA TYR A 41 -4.98 8.69 3.37
C TYR A 41 -5.38 9.54 2.18
N GLY A 42 -5.16 10.86 2.27
CA GLY A 42 -5.46 11.80 1.18
C GLY A 42 -4.77 11.43 -0.14
N ARG A 43 -3.56 10.85 -0.10
CA ARG A 43 -2.89 10.34 -1.30
C ARG A 43 -3.56 9.09 -1.83
N ALA A 44 -3.96 8.17 -0.96
CA ALA A 44 -4.58 6.91 -1.34
C ALA A 44 -5.94 7.10 -2.05
N VAL A 45 -6.71 8.12 -1.65
CA VAL A 45 -8.03 8.45 -2.22
C VAL A 45 -7.98 9.52 -3.31
N SER A 46 -6.85 10.22 -3.49
CA SER A 46 -6.73 11.25 -4.53
C SER A 46 -6.73 10.64 -5.94
N PRO A 47 -7.63 11.07 -6.85
CA PRO A 47 -7.61 10.63 -8.25
C PRO A 47 -6.30 10.98 -8.97
N ALA A 48 -5.68 12.11 -8.62
CA ALA A 48 -4.49 12.61 -9.31
C ALA A 48 -3.20 11.92 -8.86
N ALA A 49 -3.23 11.18 -7.74
CA ALA A 49 -2.07 10.47 -7.22
C ALA A 49 -1.83 9.11 -7.89
N ASP A 50 -2.81 8.59 -8.64
CA ASP A 50 -2.76 7.33 -9.39
C ASP A 50 -2.15 6.14 -8.60
N VAL A 51 -2.53 6.00 -7.33
CA VAL A 51 -2.12 4.84 -6.52
C VAL A 51 -2.86 3.59 -7.00
N LEU A 52 -2.11 2.55 -7.36
CA LEU A 52 -2.64 1.32 -7.95
C LEU A 52 -2.44 0.13 -7.01
N LEU A 53 -3.44 -0.76 -7.01
CA LEU A 53 -3.25 -2.17 -6.72
C LEU A 53 -3.02 -2.85 -8.06
N ALA A 54 -1.76 -3.00 -8.45
CA ALA A 54 -1.36 -3.51 -9.75
C ALA A 54 -1.25 -5.03 -9.72
N TYR A 55 -1.74 -5.68 -10.77
CA TYR A 55 -1.61 -7.12 -11.04
C TYR A 55 -0.87 -7.41 -12.36
N GLU A 56 -0.63 -6.38 -13.17
CA GLU A 56 0.14 -6.43 -14.41
C GLU A 56 1.32 -5.45 -14.36
N MET A 57 2.35 -5.76 -15.15
CA MET A 57 3.49 -4.90 -15.41
C MET A 57 3.90 -5.04 -16.88
N ASN A 58 3.93 -3.92 -17.60
CA ASN A 58 4.25 -3.88 -19.04
C ASN A 58 3.35 -4.76 -19.93
N GLY A 59 2.07 -4.89 -19.58
CA GLY A 59 1.08 -5.66 -20.36
C GLY A 59 1.10 -7.16 -20.10
N GLU A 60 1.91 -7.63 -19.16
CA GLU A 60 1.97 -9.02 -18.72
C GLU A 60 1.63 -9.11 -17.22
N GLU A 61 1.26 -10.31 -16.77
CA GLU A 61 1.08 -10.60 -15.35
C GLU A 61 2.36 -10.26 -14.55
N LEU A 62 2.20 -9.78 -13.31
CA LEU A 62 3.35 -9.43 -12.48
C LEU A 62 4.33 -10.61 -12.35
N PRO A 63 5.63 -10.42 -12.66
CA PRO A 63 6.63 -11.40 -12.29
C PRO A 63 6.68 -11.61 -10.77
N ARG A 64 7.04 -12.81 -10.33
CA ARG A 64 7.11 -13.16 -8.89
C ARG A 64 7.94 -12.18 -8.08
N ASP A 65 9.13 -11.81 -8.58
CA ASP A 65 10.03 -10.88 -7.88
C ASP A 65 9.49 -9.45 -7.82
N HIS A 66 8.54 -9.12 -8.71
CA HIS A 66 7.89 -7.82 -8.77
C HIS A 66 6.56 -7.77 -8.01
N GLY A 67 6.14 -8.86 -7.36
CA GLY A 67 5.05 -8.83 -6.38
C GLY A 67 3.79 -9.60 -6.77
N PHE A 68 3.88 -10.60 -7.65
CA PHE A 68 2.76 -11.48 -7.98
C PHE A 68 1.97 -12.00 -6.75
N PRO A 69 0.63 -12.01 -6.73
CA PRO A 69 -0.28 -11.58 -7.79
C PRO A 69 -0.61 -10.09 -7.78
N VAL A 70 -0.40 -9.40 -6.65
CA VAL A 70 -0.78 -8.00 -6.49
C VAL A 70 0.30 -7.25 -5.71
N ARG A 71 0.63 -6.05 -6.19
CA ARG A 71 1.46 -5.08 -5.47
C ARG A 71 0.76 -3.72 -5.37
N VAL A 72 1.21 -2.91 -4.42
CA VAL A 72 0.96 -1.47 -4.44
C VAL A 72 1.97 -0.80 -5.37
N VAL A 73 1.51 0.17 -6.16
CA VAL A 73 2.36 1.13 -6.88
C VAL A 73 1.96 2.53 -6.43
N VAL A 74 2.91 3.28 -5.89
CA VAL A 74 2.71 4.66 -5.41
C VAL A 74 3.55 5.63 -6.25
N PRO A 75 2.98 6.25 -7.29
CA PRO A 75 3.72 7.19 -8.14
C PRO A 75 4.31 8.37 -7.36
N GLY A 76 5.55 8.74 -7.71
CA GLY A 76 6.26 9.88 -7.10
C GLY A 76 6.67 9.66 -5.63
N VAL A 77 6.64 8.43 -5.14
CA VAL A 77 7.05 8.06 -3.77
C VAL A 77 8.13 6.99 -3.81
N VAL A 78 9.00 6.97 -2.80
CA VAL A 78 10.08 5.98 -2.67
C VAL A 78 9.55 4.54 -2.78
N GLY A 79 10.32 3.68 -3.42
CA GLY A 79 9.93 2.30 -3.72
C GLY A 79 9.52 1.46 -2.50
N ALA A 80 10.03 1.79 -1.30
CA ALA A 80 9.66 1.14 -0.04
C ALA A 80 8.15 1.21 0.26
N ARG A 81 7.43 2.23 -0.24
CA ARG A 81 5.97 2.33 -0.04
C ARG A 81 5.15 1.52 -1.04
N SER A 82 5.80 1.00 -2.10
CA SER A 82 5.16 0.17 -3.13
C SER A 82 5.24 -1.31 -2.77
N VAL A 83 4.54 -1.69 -1.69
CA VAL A 83 4.54 -3.03 -1.09
C VAL A 83 4.20 -4.11 -2.11
N LYS A 84 5.07 -5.11 -2.23
CA LYS A 84 4.89 -6.30 -3.08
C LYS A 84 4.14 -7.40 -2.34
N TRP A 85 3.60 -8.36 -3.08
CA TRP A 85 2.93 -9.55 -2.53
C TRP A 85 1.84 -9.17 -1.51
N LEU A 86 0.99 -8.20 -1.87
CA LEU A 86 0.06 -7.53 -0.97
C LEU A 86 -0.95 -8.53 -0.38
N ARG A 87 -1.01 -8.60 0.96
CA ARG A 87 -1.98 -9.44 1.68
C ARG A 87 -3.09 -8.64 2.37
N ARG A 88 -2.79 -7.41 2.79
CA ARG A 88 -3.71 -6.60 3.60
C ARG A 88 -3.56 -5.12 3.29
N VAL A 89 -4.71 -4.46 3.25
CA VAL A 89 -4.85 -2.99 3.24
C VAL A 89 -5.69 -2.61 4.45
N ALA A 90 -5.23 -1.66 5.25
CA ALA A 90 -5.94 -1.19 6.44
C ALA A 90 -5.85 0.33 6.56
N VAL A 91 -6.96 0.97 6.94
CA VAL A 91 -6.97 2.41 7.26
C VAL A 91 -6.71 2.57 8.75
N SER A 92 -5.81 3.49 9.12
CA SER A 92 -5.29 3.65 10.48
C SER A 92 -5.10 5.13 10.82
N PRO A 93 -5.33 5.58 12.06
CA PRO A 93 -5.03 6.96 12.50
C PRO A 93 -3.53 7.19 12.71
N ALA A 94 -2.69 6.20 12.46
CA ALA A 94 -1.24 6.27 12.59
C ALA A 94 -0.57 5.54 11.42
N GLU A 95 0.69 5.90 11.15
CA GLU A 95 1.57 5.21 10.21
C GLU A 95 1.70 3.71 10.50
N SER A 96 2.14 2.97 9.48
CA SER A 96 2.47 1.55 9.60
C SER A 96 3.41 1.32 10.79
N PRO A 97 3.10 0.37 11.68
CA PRO A 97 3.97 0.07 12.81
C PRO A 97 5.23 -0.72 12.42
N SER A 98 5.36 -1.12 11.15
CA SER A 98 6.46 -1.94 10.64
C SER A 98 7.83 -1.30 10.89
N HIS A 99 8.85 -2.13 11.08
CA HIS A 99 10.23 -1.68 11.27
C HIS A 99 10.69 -0.77 10.13
N TRP A 100 10.40 -1.15 8.88
CA TRP A 100 10.76 -0.41 7.66
C TRP A 100 10.03 0.92 7.46
N GLN A 101 9.04 1.25 8.27
CA GLN A 101 8.40 2.58 8.27
C GLN A 101 8.89 3.44 9.45
N ARG A 102 9.11 2.85 10.62
CA ARG A 102 9.42 3.61 11.85
C ARG A 102 10.91 3.81 12.09
N ASN A 103 11.72 2.80 11.78
CA ASN A 103 13.14 2.76 12.13
C ASN A 103 14.05 2.71 10.89
N ASP A 104 13.44 2.80 9.71
CA ASP A 104 14.10 2.93 8.41
C ASP A 104 13.35 4.03 7.62
N TYR A 105 13.52 4.07 6.30
CA TYR A 105 12.84 4.99 5.35
C TYR A 105 11.38 5.28 5.62
#